data_AF-A0A0K2J2K1-F1
#
_entry.id   AF-A0A0K2J2K1-F1
#
_cell.length_a   1.000
_cell.length_b   1.000
_cell.length_c   1.000
_cell.angle_alpha   90.00
_cell.angle_beta   90.00
_cell.angle_gamma   90.00
#
_symmetry.space_group_name_H-M   'P 1'
#
loop_
_entity.id
_entity.type
_entity.pdbx_description
1 polymer ?
#
loop_
_entity_poly.entity_id
_entity_poly.type
_entity_poly.pdbx_seq_one_letter_code
_entity_poly.pdbx_strand_id
1 'polypeptide(L)'
;MNWMRPLSLGLLLCLSSGANAASAIVYDDDGRYGYAMNHSTLSAAMQRALQHCAVRSRNCAQTATTTAVGYSAIATGTVAMGFALGEKTADAAQRKAERMCRQRANDCTLAILWRETPSGIAPPAHPGHAVPEPRLYSSPEVGQDAAGTTH
;
A
#
# COMPACT_ATOMS: atom_id res chain seq x y z
N MET A 1 -8.73 -57.97 21.76
CA MET A 1 -7.44 -57.33 21.40
C MET A 1 -7.73 -56.30 20.32
N ASN A 2 -7.79 -55.00 20.65
CA ASN A 2 -6.67 -54.02 20.61
C ASN A 2 -5.80 -54.28 19.38
N TRP A 3 -5.59 -53.38 18.42
CA TRP A 3 -5.15 -51.98 18.42
C TRP A 3 -4.94 -51.75 16.90
N MET A 4 -5.16 -50.64 16.20
CA MET A 4 -4.70 -49.27 16.40
C MET A 4 -5.13 -48.55 15.11
N ARG A 5 -5.81 -47.40 15.21
CA ARG A 5 -6.03 -46.49 14.08
C ARG A 5 -4.76 -45.67 13.89
N PRO A 6 -4.18 -45.55 12.68
CA PRO A 6 -3.35 -44.41 12.38
C PRO A 6 -4.25 -43.27 11.90
N LEU A 7 -4.38 -42.27 12.79
CA LEU A 7 -4.82 -40.92 12.47
C LEU A 7 -3.89 -40.36 11.37
N SER A 8 -4.38 -40.21 10.15
CA SER A 8 -3.74 -39.36 9.15
C SER A 8 -4.22 -37.92 9.34
N LEU A 9 -3.76 -37.27 10.41
CA LEU A 9 -3.83 -35.82 10.59
C LEU A 9 -2.48 -35.25 10.14
N GLY A 10 -2.40 -34.69 8.93
CA GLY A 10 -1.12 -34.17 8.47
C GLY A 10 -1.08 -33.71 7.02
N LEU A 11 -2.09 -32.97 6.57
CA LEU A 11 -1.93 -32.12 5.39
C LEU A 11 -2.46 -30.72 5.72
N LEU A 12 -1.77 -30.06 6.64
CA LEU A 12 -1.89 -28.61 6.83
C LEU A 12 -1.35 -27.97 5.55
N LEU A 13 -2.31 -27.53 4.73
CA LEU A 13 -2.14 -26.75 3.52
C LEU A 13 -1.10 -25.64 3.76
N CYS A 14 0.10 -25.81 3.20
CA CYS A 14 0.96 -24.69 2.85
C CYS A 14 0.28 -23.91 1.73
N LEU A 15 -0.76 -23.15 2.08
CA LEU A 15 -1.24 -22.03 1.26
C LEU A 15 -0.12 -20.99 1.32
N SER A 16 0.81 -21.10 0.38
CA SER A 16 1.75 -20.05 0.04
C SER A 16 0.96 -18.76 -0.10
N SER A 17 1.08 -17.92 0.92
CA SER A 17 0.52 -16.58 0.93
C SER A 17 1.27 -15.81 -0.14
N GLY A 18 0.76 -15.85 -1.37
CA GLY A 18 1.21 -14.96 -2.42
C GLY A 18 1.05 -13.55 -1.89
N ALA A 19 2.16 -12.81 -1.78
CA ALA A 19 2.12 -11.39 -1.52
C ALA A 19 1.36 -10.75 -2.68
N ASN A 20 0.08 -10.43 -2.48
CA ASN A 20 -0.74 -9.77 -3.46
C ASN A 20 -0.77 -8.28 -3.12
N ALA A 21 -0.54 -7.42 -4.12
CA ALA A 21 -0.80 -5.99 -4.00
C ALA A 21 -2.29 -5.77 -4.25
N ALA A 22 -3.10 -5.76 -3.21
CA ALA A 22 -4.53 -5.56 -3.36
C ALA A 22 -4.89 -4.08 -3.14
N SER A 23 -5.50 -3.47 -4.14
CA SER A 23 -5.96 -2.09 -4.09
C SER A 23 -7.44 -2.02 -4.43
N ALA A 24 -8.12 -1.08 -3.80
CA ALA A 24 -9.56 -0.88 -3.95
C ALA A 24 -9.89 0.60 -3.97
N ILE A 25 -10.90 0.95 -4.76
CA ILE A 25 -11.51 2.27 -4.82
C ILE A 25 -13.01 2.06 -4.62
N VAL A 26 -13.60 2.86 -3.75
CA VAL A 26 -15.03 2.91 -3.52
C VAL A 26 -15.48 4.33 -3.77
N TYR A 27 -16.54 4.51 -4.53
CA TYR A 27 -16.94 5.82 -4.99
C TYR A 27 -18.45 5.97 -5.16
N ASP A 28 -18.84 7.24 -5.20
CA ASP A 28 -20.18 7.72 -5.46
C ASP A 28 -20.19 8.48 -6.80
N ASP A 29 -21.37 8.69 -7.38
CA ASP A 29 -21.53 9.33 -8.67
C ASP A 29 -21.23 10.84 -8.64
N ASP A 30 -21.25 11.44 -7.46
CA ASP A 30 -20.92 12.85 -7.20
C ASP A 30 -19.41 13.14 -7.09
N GLY A 31 -18.57 12.13 -7.34
CA GLY A 31 -17.11 12.24 -7.29
C GLY A 31 -16.51 12.07 -5.90
N ARG A 32 -17.30 11.79 -4.86
CA ARG A 32 -16.77 11.42 -3.54
C ARG A 32 -16.25 9.99 -3.57
N TYR A 33 -15.10 9.76 -2.93
CA TYR A 33 -14.46 8.45 -2.93
C TYR A 33 -13.64 8.16 -1.69
N GLY A 34 -13.34 6.87 -1.54
CA GLY A 34 -12.34 6.31 -0.68
C GLY A 34 -11.48 5.32 -1.46
N TYR A 35 -10.24 5.15 -1.02
CA TYR A 35 -9.29 4.29 -1.69
C TYR A 35 -8.37 3.63 -0.67
N ALA A 36 -7.80 2.49 -1.06
CA ALA A 36 -6.81 1.74 -0.31
C ALA A 36 -5.82 1.13 -1.30
N MET A 37 -4.53 1.18 -0.94
CA MET A 37 -3.43 0.84 -1.85
C MET A 37 -2.55 -0.25 -1.23
N ASN A 38 -2.12 -1.23 -2.03
CA ASN A 38 -1.09 -2.21 -1.66
C ASN A 38 -1.39 -3.01 -0.36
N HIS A 39 -2.64 -3.32 -0.08
CA HIS A 39 -3.00 -4.20 1.04
C HIS A 39 -2.68 -5.66 0.72
N SER A 40 -2.41 -6.46 1.76
CA SER A 40 -2.09 -7.88 1.64
C SER A 40 -3.26 -8.73 1.13
N THR A 41 -4.51 -8.26 1.30
CA THR A 41 -5.72 -8.94 0.84
C THR A 41 -6.72 -7.95 0.24
N LEU A 42 -7.52 -8.44 -0.71
CA LEU A 42 -8.58 -7.64 -1.34
C LEU A 42 -9.65 -7.20 -0.34
N SER A 43 -10.02 -8.08 0.60
CA SER A 43 -11.00 -7.75 1.63
C SER A 43 -10.53 -6.60 2.52
N ALA A 44 -9.25 -6.59 2.91
CA ALA A 44 -8.67 -5.49 3.69
C ALA A 44 -8.66 -4.18 2.88
N ALA A 45 -8.29 -4.23 1.60
CA ALA A 45 -8.33 -3.08 0.71
C ALA A 45 -9.76 -2.50 0.61
N MET A 46 -10.76 -3.36 0.33
CA MET A 46 -12.15 -2.94 0.20
C MET A 46 -12.71 -2.35 1.50
N GLN A 47 -12.46 -3.00 2.64
CA GLN A 47 -12.89 -2.47 3.95
C GLN A 47 -12.31 -1.09 4.21
N ARG A 48 -11.02 -0.89 3.90
CA ARG A 48 -10.37 0.40 4.11
C ARG A 48 -10.88 1.48 3.15
N ALA A 49 -11.08 1.14 1.88
CA ALA A 49 -11.64 2.04 0.89
C ALA A 49 -13.09 2.44 1.24
N LEU A 50 -13.92 1.48 1.70
CA LEU A 50 -15.28 1.72 2.18
C LEU A 50 -15.29 2.68 3.38
N GLN A 51 -14.45 2.43 4.38
CA GLN A 51 -14.31 3.33 5.53
C GLN A 51 -13.95 4.75 5.11
N HIS A 52 -13.03 4.91 4.14
CA HIS A 52 -12.67 6.22 3.63
C HIS A 52 -13.80 6.91 2.86
N CYS A 53 -14.58 6.16 2.08
CA CYS A 53 -15.71 6.72 1.34
C CYS A 53 -16.85 7.13 2.29
N ALA A 54 -17.20 6.27 3.25
CA ALA A 54 -18.35 6.43 4.14
C ALA A 54 -18.26 7.67 5.06
N VAL A 55 -17.05 8.18 5.31
CA VAL A 55 -16.84 9.43 6.06
C VAL A 55 -17.25 10.66 5.24
N ARG A 56 -17.27 10.55 3.91
CA ARG A 56 -17.49 11.68 2.98
C ARG A 56 -18.82 11.60 2.24
N SER A 57 -19.29 10.40 1.93
CA SER A 57 -20.59 10.15 1.29
C SER A 57 -21.39 9.10 2.05
N ARG A 58 -22.72 9.19 1.93
CA ARG A 58 -23.65 8.14 2.37
C ARG A 58 -23.92 7.10 1.27
N ASN A 59 -23.51 7.37 0.03
CA ASN A 59 -23.80 6.56 -1.16
C ASN A 59 -22.51 5.97 -1.78
N CYS A 60 -21.79 5.18 -0.99
CA CYS A 60 -20.59 4.46 -1.43
C CYS A 60 -20.95 3.14 -2.14
N ALA A 61 -21.69 3.22 -3.25
CA ALA A 61 -22.31 2.07 -3.90
C ALA A 61 -21.42 1.39 -4.95
N GLN A 62 -20.46 2.10 -5.53
CA GLN A 62 -19.63 1.58 -6.61
C GLN A 62 -18.23 1.23 -6.10
N THR A 63 -17.67 0.15 -6.63
CA THR A 63 -16.36 -0.36 -6.21
C THR A 63 -15.54 -0.81 -7.41
N ALA A 64 -14.24 -0.55 -7.38
CA ALA A 64 -13.27 -1.07 -8.32
C ALA A 64 -12.06 -1.62 -7.55
N THR A 65 -11.48 -2.72 -8.04
CA THR A 65 -10.40 -3.41 -7.34
C THR A 65 -9.36 -3.96 -8.29
N THR A 66 -8.12 -4.13 -7.81
CA THR A 66 -7.07 -4.84 -8.52
C THR A 66 -6.18 -5.63 -7.55
N THR A 67 -5.67 -6.76 -8.03
CA THR A 67 -4.54 -7.49 -7.44
C THR A 67 -3.32 -7.53 -8.38
N ALA A 68 -3.43 -6.86 -9.53
CA ALA A 68 -2.40 -6.86 -10.56
C ALA A 68 -1.29 -5.86 -10.22
N VAL A 69 -0.05 -6.26 -10.51
CA VAL A 69 1.09 -5.32 -10.51
C VAL A 69 0.95 -4.31 -11.64
N GLY A 70 1.47 -3.10 -11.42
CA GLY A 70 1.35 -2.03 -12.40
C GLY A 70 1.27 -0.66 -11.72
N TYR A 71 0.54 0.24 -12.35
CA TYR A 71 0.30 1.59 -11.88
C TYR A 71 -1.18 1.86 -11.80
N SER A 72 -1.55 2.61 -10.77
CA SER A 72 -2.92 2.98 -10.50
C SER A 72 -2.96 4.47 -10.25
N ALA A 73 -4.05 5.10 -10.65
CA ALA A 73 -4.21 6.55 -10.56
C ALA A 73 -5.65 6.92 -10.27
N ILE A 74 -5.82 8.06 -9.62
CA ILE A 74 -7.10 8.73 -9.40
C ILE A 74 -6.96 10.17 -9.89
N ALA A 75 -7.91 10.60 -10.69
CA ALA A 75 -8.09 11.99 -11.09
C ALA A 75 -9.42 12.51 -10.55
N THR A 76 -9.46 13.79 -10.19
CA THR A 76 -10.62 14.43 -9.57
C THR A 76 -10.91 15.77 -10.24
N GLY A 77 -12.20 16.12 -10.31
CA GLY A 77 -12.69 17.44 -10.74
C GLY A 77 -13.87 17.87 -9.87
N THR A 78 -14.46 19.02 -10.16
CA THR A 78 -15.67 19.49 -9.48
C THR A 78 -16.80 18.51 -9.75
N VAL A 79 -17.16 17.72 -8.74
CA VAL A 79 -18.16 16.63 -8.77
C VAL A 79 -17.88 15.45 -9.72
N ALA A 80 -16.61 15.20 -10.04
CA ALA A 80 -16.22 14.05 -10.85
C ALA A 80 -14.97 13.37 -10.32
N MET A 81 -14.88 12.09 -10.60
CA MET A 81 -13.65 11.34 -10.46
C MET A 81 -13.46 10.37 -11.62
N GLY A 82 -12.21 9.98 -11.83
CA GLY A 82 -11.86 8.89 -12.72
C GLY A 82 -10.68 8.13 -12.13
N PHE A 83 -10.56 6.87 -12.51
CA PHE A 83 -9.49 6.02 -11.99
C PHE A 83 -8.94 5.07 -13.04
N ALA A 84 -7.77 4.54 -12.73
CA ALA A 84 -7.13 3.45 -13.43
C ALA A 84 -6.49 2.53 -12.41
N LEU A 85 -6.58 1.22 -12.62
CA LEU A 85 -6.00 0.22 -11.72
C LEU A 85 -5.15 -0.78 -12.52
N GLY A 86 -3.92 -1.03 -12.06
CA GLY A 86 -3.04 -2.07 -12.63
C GLY A 86 -2.57 -1.82 -14.08
N GLU A 87 -2.45 -0.56 -14.49
CA GLU A 87 -1.95 -0.20 -15.82
C GLU A 87 -0.45 -0.46 -15.96
N LYS A 88 0.02 -0.72 -17.19
CA LYS A 88 1.44 -1.07 -17.43
C LYS A 88 2.40 0.08 -17.13
N THR A 89 1.97 1.33 -17.30
CA THR A 89 2.82 2.52 -17.11
C THR A 89 2.08 3.60 -16.32
N ALA A 90 2.86 4.45 -15.63
CA ALA A 90 2.36 5.60 -14.90
C ALA A 90 1.53 6.53 -15.80
N ASP A 91 2.03 6.86 -16.99
CA ASP A 91 1.32 7.71 -17.94
C ASP A 91 0.01 7.10 -18.43
N ALA A 92 -0.05 5.78 -18.61
CA ALA A 92 -1.28 5.09 -19.01
C ALA A 92 -2.33 5.18 -17.88
N ALA A 93 -1.91 4.97 -16.63
CA ALA A 93 -2.75 5.12 -15.45
C ALA A 93 -3.31 6.54 -15.35
N GLN A 94 -2.44 7.55 -15.39
CA GLN A 94 -2.84 8.96 -15.33
C GLN A 94 -3.81 9.32 -16.45
N ARG A 95 -3.44 9.06 -17.72
CA ARG A 95 -4.30 9.42 -18.86
C ARG A 95 -5.65 8.73 -18.80
N LYS A 96 -5.71 7.47 -18.34
CA LYS A 96 -6.98 6.75 -18.21
C LYS A 96 -7.84 7.35 -17.09
N ALA A 97 -7.26 7.62 -15.93
CA ALA A 97 -7.97 8.28 -14.82
C ALA A 97 -8.49 9.67 -15.23
N GLU A 98 -7.66 10.50 -15.85
CA GLU A 98 -8.08 11.82 -16.34
C GLU A 98 -9.16 11.72 -17.42
N ARG A 99 -9.02 10.82 -18.41
CA ARG A 99 -10.05 10.63 -19.44
C ARG A 99 -11.39 10.23 -18.84
N MET A 100 -11.39 9.33 -17.86
CA MET A 100 -12.62 8.89 -17.18
C MET A 100 -13.25 10.04 -16.41
N CYS A 101 -12.46 10.82 -15.67
CA CYS A 101 -12.95 12.01 -14.97
C CYS A 101 -13.55 13.02 -15.96
N ARG A 102 -12.88 13.24 -17.10
CA ARG A 102 -13.30 14.19 -18.14
C ARG A 102 -14.62 13.84 -18.82
N GLN A 103 -15.14 12.63 -18.63
CA GLN A 103 -16.50 12.29 -19.08
C GLN A 103 -17.58 13.03 -18.28
N ARG A 104 -17.26 13.51 -17.07
CA ARG A 104 -18.21 14.14 -16.15
C ARG A 104 -17.87 15.58 -15.78
N ALA A 105 -16.58 15.98 -15.78
CA ALA A 105 -16.18 17.36 -15.49
C ALA A 105 -14.99 17.82 -16.36
N ASN A 106 -14.89 19.13 -16.62
CA ASN A 106 -13.82 19.67 -17.48
C ASN A 106 -12.53 20.03 -16.72
N ASP A 107 -12.60 20.14 -15.39
CA ASP A 107 -11.53 20.60 -14.50
C ASP A 107 -10.75 19.44 -13.83
N CYS A 108 -10.67 18.30 -14.51
CA CYS A 108 -10.04 17.10 -13.98
C CYS A 108 -8.51 17.21 -13.90
N THR A 109 -7.97 16.97 -12.71
CA THR A 109 -6.54 16.92 -12.42
C THR A 109 -6.16 15.60 -11.75
N LEU A 110 -4.90 15.18 -11.91
CA LEU A 110 -4.37 14.00 -11.22
C LEU A 110 -4.32 14.28 -9.71
N ALA A 111 -5.02 13.47 -8.93
CA ALA A 111 -5.01 13.54 -7.48
C ALA A 111 -3.97 12.60 -6.86
N ILE A 112 -3.92 11.36 -7.35
CA ILE A 112 -3.06 10.31 -6.80
C ILE A 112 -2.53 9.43 -7.93
N LEU A 113 -1.26 9.05 -7.85
CA LEU A 113 -0.63 8.06 -8.70
C LEU A 113 0.24 7.15 -7.81
N TRP A 114 0.08 5.84 -7.92
CA TRP A 114 0.88 4.87 -7.18
C TRP A 114 1.24 3.66 -8.03
N ARG A 115 2.27 2.95 -7.59
CA ARG A 115 2.62 1.64 -8.13
C ARG A 115 1.97 0.55 -7.27
N GLU A 116 1.30 -0.38 -7.93
CA GLU A 116 0.82 -1.62 -7.33
C GLU A 116 2.02 -2.53 -7.07
N THR A 117 2.52 -2.50 -5.84
CA THR A 117 3.64 -3.29 -5.38
C THR A 117 3.14 -4.30 -4.35
N PRO A 118 3.44 -5.60 -4.51
CA PRO A 118 3.14 -6.57 -3.48
C PRO A 118 3.65 -6.06 -2.14
N SER A 119 2.75 -5.93 -1.17
CA SER A 119 3.21 -5.72 0.20
C SER A 119 3.96 -6.99 0.57
N GLY A 120 5.28 -6.91 0.48
CA GLY A 120 6.15 -7.98 0.95
C GLY A 120 5.71 -8.27 2.37
N ILE A 121 5.20 -9.47 2.60
CA ILE A 121 5.08 -9.98 3.96
C ILE A 121 6.49 -9.89 4.50
N ALA A 122 6.75 -8.96 5.42
CA ALA A 122 8.01 -8.97 6.13
C ALA A 122 8.14 -10.39 6.71
N PRO A 123 9.23 -11.13 6.42
CA PRO A 123 9.39 -12.45 6.99
C PRO A 123 9.22 -12.31 8.51
N PRO A 124 8.54 -13.26 9.18
CA PRO A 124 8.33 -13.17 10.61
C PRO A 124 9.68 -12.88 11.25
N ALA A 125 9.76 -11.75 11.98
CA ALA A 125 10.94 -11.40 12.73
C ALA A 125 11.19 -12.59 13.67
N HIS A 126 12.23 -13.36 13.37
CA HIS A 126 12.66 -14.40 14.29
C HIS A 126 13.04 -13.68 15.58
N PRO A 127 12.49 -14.05 16.75
CA PRO A 127 12.85 -13.40 17.99
C PRO A 127 14.35 -13.62 18.25
N GLY A 128 15.12 -12.54 18.09
CA GLY A 128 16.40 -12.30 18.77
C GLY A 128 17.61 -13.13 18.34
N HIS A 129 18.35 -12.65 17.34
CA HIS A 129 19.79 -12.47 17.53
C HIS A 129 20.13 -11.03 17.19
N ALA A 130 20.47 -10.25 18.22
CA ALA A 130 20.93 -8.88 18.07
C ALA A 130 22.14 -8.85 17.12
N VAL A 131 21.98 -8.19 15.98
CA VAL A 131 23.11 -7.80 15.14
C VAL A 131 23.74 -6.59 15.82
N PRO A 132 25.04 -6.60 16.19
CA PRO A 132 25.67 -5.41 16.74
C PRO A 132 25.67 -4.31 15.68
N GLU A 133 25.17 -3.13 16.05
CA GLU A 133 25.22 -1.91 15.24
C GLU A 133 26.68 -1.59 14.86
N PRO A 134 26.97 -1.19 13.61
CA PRO A 134 28.29 -0.69 13.25
C PRO A 134 28.51 0.63 14.00
N ARG A 135 29.50 0.68 14.90
CA ARG A 135 29.93 1.94 15.51
C ARG A 135 30.46 2.87 14.42
N LEU A 136 29.75 3.97 14.19
CA LEU A 136 30.27 5.14 13.50
C LEU A 136 31.49 5.66 14.28
N TYR A 137 32.66 5.61 13.65
CA TYR A 137 33.88 6.19 14.18
C TYR A 137 33.78 7.73 14.04
N SER A 138 33.49 8.41 15.14
CA SER A 138 33.59 9.88 15.20
C SER A 138 35.05 10.27 15.40
N SER A 139 35.68 10.81 14.36
CA SER A 139 36.95 11.54 14.46
C SER A 139 36.72 12.89 15.15
N PRO A 140 37.57 13.32 16.09
CA PRO A 140 37.72 14.73 16.41
C PRO A 140 39.04 15.29 15.87
N GLU A 141 38.94 16.26 14.96
CA GLU A 141 40.02 17.20 14.68
C GLU A 141 40.02 18.33 15.72
N VAL A 142 41.21 18.52 16.32
CA VAL A 142 41.90 19.78 16.65
C VAL A 142 41.26 20.78 17.62
N GLY A 143 42.02 21.09 18.68
CA GLY A 143 42.00 22.42 19.31
C GLY A 143 42.42 22.41 20.78
N GLN A 144 43.70 22.67 21.07
CA GLN A 144 44.08 23.08 22.42
C GLN A 144 45.31 24.01 22.40
N ASP A 145 45.02 25.30 22.28
CA ASP A 145 45.90 26.38 22.70
C ASP A 145 45.77 26.64 24.21
N ALA A 146 46.90 27.02 24.81
CA ALA A 146 47.08 27.85 26.01
C ALA A 146 46.72 27.31 27.42
N ALA A 147 47.77 26.97 28.19
CA ALA A 147 48.03 27.34 29.59
C ALA A 147 49.48 26.91 29.91
N GLY A 148 50.39 27.64 30.55
CA GLY A 148 50.21 28.61 31.62
C GLY A 148 50.75 28.06 32.96
N THR A 149 52.09 28.16 33.14
CA THR A 149 52.82 28.44 34.40
C THR A 149 53.01 27.37 35.52
N THR A 150 54.23 27.38 36.09
CA THR A 150 54.76 26.90 37.41
C THR A 150 54.86 25.38 37.61
N HIS A 151 55.99 24.78 38.04
CA HIS A 151 57.00 25.17 39.03
C HIS A 151 58.40 24.68 38.65
#